data_AF-A0A6A5TSP5-F1
#
_entry.id   AF-A0A6A5TSP5-F1
#
_cell.length_a   1.000
_cell.length_b   1.000
_cell.length_c   1.000
_cell.angle_alpha   90.00
_cell.angle_beta   90.00
_cell.angle_gamma   90.00
#
_symmetry.space_group_name_H-M   'P 1'
#
loop_
_entity.id
_entity.type
_entity.pdbx_description
1 polymer ?
#
loop_
_entity_poly.entity_id
_entity_poly.type
_entity_poly.pdbx_seq_one_letter_code
_entity_poly.pdbx_strand_id
1 'polypeptide(L)'
;FNLAIMMGLFRNKEIEQYVIRIPAHGTEALWTKADKYLLQNQVALMEHIRLNCPTVPVPKVFSYSATLDNPLGVPYILMQKLEGLRAGEIWFDE
;
A
#
# COMPACT_ATOMS: atom_id res chain seq x y z
N PHE A 1 9.28 8.92 -6.25
CA PHE A 1 8.51 9.11 -5.00
C PHE A 1 7.27 8.21 -5.06
N ASN A 2 6.89 7.57 -3.95
CA ASN A 2 5.61 6.87 -3.85
C ASN A 2 4.77 7.62 -2.81
N LEU A 3 3.52 7.93 -3.12
CA LEU A 3 2.63 8.56 -2.17
C LEU A 3 1.93 7.46 -1.37
N ALA A 4 2.11 7.46 -0.06
CA ALA A 4 1.34 6.63 0.86
C ALA A 4 0.41 7.54 1.65
N ILE A 5 -0.89 7.31 1.53
CA ILE A 5 -1.92 8.09 2.22
C ILE A 5 -2.59 7.18 3.23
N MET A 6 -2.77 7.68 4.45
CA MET A 6 -3.65 7.08 5.44
C MET A 6 -5.08 7.55 5.18
N MET A 7 -5.99 6.61 4.99
CA MET A 7 -7.41 6.87 4.78
C MET A 7 -8.21 6.39 5.99
N GLY A 8 -9.09 7.24 6.51
CA GLY A 8 -10.10 6.85 7.50
C GLY A 8 -11.43 6.58 6.80
N LEU A 9 -12.00 5.40 7.02
CA LEU A 9 -13.36 5.05 6.62
C LEU A 9 -14.26 5.15 7.85
N PHE A 10 -15.19 6.09 7.84
CA PHE A 10 -16.21 6.17 8.89
C PHE A 10 -17.35 5.21 8.60
N ARG A 11 -17.54 4.20 9.44
CA ARG A 11 -18.58 3.17 9.31
C ARG A 11 -19.10 2.80 10.69
N ASN A 12 -20.41 2.64 10.85
CA ASN A 12 -21.04 2.20 12.10
C ASN A 12 -20.65 3.02 13.35
N LYS A 13 -20.40 4.34 13.19
CA LYS A 13 -19.88 5.25 14.25
C LYS A 13 -18.44 4.99 14.69
N GLU A 14 -17.70 4.14 13.98
CA GLU A 14 -16.28 3.88 14.18
C GLU A 14 -15.47 4.38 12.98
N ILE A 15 -14.19 4.70 13.20
CA ILE A 15 -13.24 5.02 12.13
C ILE A 15 -12.30 3.84 11.94
N GLU A 16 -12.43 3.18 10.80
CA GLU A 16 -11.47 2.16 10.37
C GLU A 16 -10.35 2.84 9.57
N GLN A 17 -9.10 2.47 9.82
CA GLN A 17 -7.94 3.08 9.16
C GLN A 17 -7.30 2.14 8.15
N TYR A 18 -6.97 2.69 6.98
CA TYR A 18 -6.37 1.97 5.86
C TYR A 18 -5.19 2.75 5.30
N VAL A 19 -4.30 2.07 4.59
CA VAL A 19 -3.23 2.71 3.82
C VAL A 19 -3.48 2.45 2.34
N ILE A 20 -3.49 3.51 1.55
CA ILE A 20 -3.41 3.43 0.09
C ILE A 20 -2.04 3.89 -0.36
N ARG A 21 -1.38 3.06 -1.17
CA ARG A 21 -0.11 3.38 -1.81
C ARG A 21 -0.34 3.60 -3.29
N ILE A 22 0.03 4.79 -3.77
CA ILE A 22 -0.08 5.19 -5.18
C ILE A 22 1.32 5.55 -5.69
N PRO A 23 1.86 4.87 -6.70
CA PRO A 23 3.10 5.27 -7.35
C PRO A 23 2.98 6.67 -7.95
N ALA A 24 3.94 7.57 -7.69
CA ALA A 24 3.83 8.94 -8.21
C ALA A 24 3.90 9.01 -9.73
N HIS A 25 4.55 8.01 -10.37
CA HIS A 25 4.60 7.86 -11.82
C HIS A 25 3.46 6.99 -12.39
N GLY A 26 2.42 6.74 -11.59
CA GLY A 26 1.22 5.98 -11.97
C GLY A 26 0.30 6.70 -12.95
N THR A 27 0.84 7.41 -13.94
CA THR A 27 0.08 8.14 -14.96
C THR A 27 0.20 7.46 -16.30
N GLU A 28 -0.76 7.70 -17.20
CA GLU A 28 -0.78 7.05 -18.53
C GLU A 28 0.51 7.29 -19.32
N ALA A 29 1.09 8.49 -19.18
CA ALA A 29 2.31 8.87 -19.88
C ALA A 29 3.58 8.15 -19.38
N LEU A 30 3.58 7.67 -18.13
CA LEU A 30 4.79 7.16 -17.46
C LEU A 30 4.69 5.69 -17.04
N TRP A 31 3.49 5.12 -17.00
CA TRP A 31 3.29 3.77 -16.47
C TRP A 31 3.67 2.70 -17.47
N THR A 32 4.72 1.94 -17.16
CA THR A 32 5.25 0.91 -18.05
C THR A 32 4.79 -0.50 -17.67
N LYS A 33 5.03 -1.47 -18.58
CA LYS A 33 4.85 -2.90 -18.27
C LYS A 33 5.74 -3.37 -17.12
N ALA A 34 6.95 -2.80 -16.99
CA ALA A 34 7.85 -3.12 -15.90
C ALA A 34 7.28 -2.63 -14.56
N ASP A 35 6.69 -1.44 -14.52
CA ASP A 35 6.04 -0.91 -13.31
C ASP A 35 4.84 -1.76 -12.88
N LYS A 36 4.01 -2.16 -13.85
CA LYS A 36 2.91 -3.10 -13.63
C LYS A 36 3.40 -4.39 -12.97
N TYR A 37 4.46 -4.99 -13.53
CA TYR A 37 5.06 -6.21 -13.01
C TYR A 37 5.64 -6.01 -11.60
N LEU A 38 6.33 -4.89 -11.35
CA LEU A 38 6.88 -4.57 -10.03
C LEU A 38 5.80 -4.41 -8.97
N LEU A 39 4.68 -3.74 -9.28
CA LEU A 39 3.56 -3.59 -8.35
C LEU A 39 2.93 -4.96 -8.02
N GLN A 40 2.70 -5.79 -9.04
CA GLN A 40 2.19 -7.15 -8.85
C GLN A 40 3.13 -7.99 -7.98
N ASN A 41 4.44 -7.92 -8.23
CA ASN A 41 5.44 -8.60 -7.41
C ASN A 41 5.47 -8.09 -5.97
N GLN A 42 5.32 -6.78 -5.73
CA GLN A 42 5.25 -6.25 -4.36
C GLN A 42 4.07 -6.85 -3.59
N VAL A 43 2.90 -6.95 -4.23
CA VAL A 43 1.72 -7.59 -3.63
C VAL A 43 1.97 -9.07 -3.37
N ALA A 44 2.48 -9.81 -4.36
CA ALA A 44 2.77 -11.23 -4.24
C ALA A 44 3.79 -11.53 -3.12
N LEU A 45 4.82 -10.69 -2.99
CA LEU A 45 5.82 -10.81 -1.93
C LEU A 45 5.23 -10.54 -0.54
N MET A 46 4.42 -9.48 -0.39
CA MET A 46 3.74 -9.20 0.89
C MET A 46 2.85 -10.37 1.31
N GLU A 47 2.06 -10.91 0.38
CA GLU A 47 1.22 -12.08 0.65
C GLU A 47 2.04 -13.33 0.97
N HIS A 48 3.15 -13.57 0.25
CA HIS A 48 4.03 -14.68 0.53
C HIS A 48 4.64 -14.60 1.93
N ILE A 49 5.17 -13.44 2.33
CA ILE A 49 5.73 -13.22 3.68
C ILE A 49 4.64 -13.41 4.72
N ARG A 50 3.44 -12.84 4.51
CA ARG A 50 2.31 -12.95 5.43
C ARG A 50 1.93 -14.41 5.71
N LEU A 51 1.99 -15.26 4.69
CA LEU A 51 1.61 -16.67 4.79
C LEU A 51 2.74 -17.57 5.31
N ASN A 52 3.99 -17.25 5.04
CA ASN A 52 5.13 -18.14 5.31
C ASN A 52 6.04 -17.67 6.47
N CYS A 53 5.91 -16.42 6.93
CA CYS A 53 6.74 -15.83 7.97
C CYS A 53 5.87 -15.20 9.08
N PRO A 54 5.26 -16.00 9.98
CA PRO A 54 4.29 -15.50 10.96
C PRO A 54 4.87 -14.52 11.99
N THR A 55 6.19 -14.47 12.14
CA THR A 55 6.89 -13.56 13.04
C THR A 55 7.16 -12.18 12.42
N VAL A 56 6.96 -12.01 11.11
CA VAL A 56 7.23 -10.74 10.41
C VAL A 56 5.91 -10.01 10.16
N PRO A 57 5.68 -8.84 10.80
CA PRO A 57 4.45 -8.09 10.60
C PRO A 57 4.47 -7.41 9.22
N VAL A 58 3.69 -7.95 8.29
CA VAL A 58 3.42 -7.32 6.98
C VAL A 58 1.93 -6.99 6.86
N PRO A 59 1.57 -5.88 6.20
CA PRO A 59 0.18 -5.49 6.07
C PRO A 59 -0.57 -6.48 5.18
N LYS A 60 -1.81 -6.82 5.56
CA LYS A 60 -2.73 -7.52 4.68
C LYS A 60 -3.12 -6.63 3.49
N VAL A 61 -2.99 -7.13 2.27
CA VAL A 61 -3.49 -6.43 1.08
C VAL A 61 -4.99 -6.71 0.94
N PHE A 62 -5.80 -5.64 0.85
CA PHE A 62 -7.25 -5.76 0.67
C PHE A 62 -7.64 -5.71 -0.81
N SER A 63 -6.99 -4.84 -1.57
CA SER A 63 -7.21 -4.69 -3.02
C SER A 63 -6.00 -4.02 -3.66
N TYR A 64 -5.78 -4.24 -4.95
CA TYR A 64 -4.78 -3.51 -5.70
C TYR A 64 -5.18 -3.45 -7.18
N SER A 65 -4.67 -2.44 -7.89
CA SER A 65 -4.69 -2.42 -9.36
C SER A 65 -3.32 -2.02 -9.88
N ALA A 66 -2.83 -2.78 -10.85
CA ALA A 66 -1.58 -2.48 -11.55
C ALA A 66 -1.82 -1.83 -12.92
N THR A 67 -3.08 -1.51 -13.24
CA THR A 67 -3.53 -0.85 -14.48
C THR A 67 -4.19 0.48 -14.16
N LEU A 68 -4.29 1.35 -15.16
CA LEU A 68 -5.04 2.60 -15.05
C LEU A 68 -6.55 2.41 -15.26
N ASP A 69 -6.95 1.27 -15.82
CA ASP A 69 -8.35 0.88 -16.01
C ASP A 69 -8.95 0.40 -14.67
N ASN A 70 -9.21 1.36 -13.79
CA ASN A 70 -9.87 1.17 -12.50
C ASN A 70 -10.50 2.51 -12.05
N PRO A 71 -11.41 2.52 -11.06
CA PRO A 71 -12.13 3.73 -10.66
C PRO A 71 -11.26 4.92 -10.21
N LEU A 72 -10.00 4.69 -9.82
CA LEU A 72 -9.07 5.75 -9.42
C LEU A 72 -8.26 6.32 -10.60
N GLY A 73 -8.29 5.66 -11.78
CA GLY A 73 -7.49 6.06 -12.94
C GLY A 73 -5.98 5.90 -12.77
N VAL A 74 -5.52 5.35 -11.63
CA VAL A 74 -4.11 5.21 -11.27
C VAL A 74 -3.86 3.82 -10.65
N PRO A 75 -2.65 3.25 -10.79
CA PRO A 75 -2.28 2.04 -10.08
C PRO A 75 -2.22 2.30 -8.57
N TYR A 76 -2.63 1.31 -7.77
CA TYR A 76 -2.69 1.44 -6.32
C TYR A 76 -2.56 0.10 -5.60
N ILE A 77 -2.22 0.16 -4.30
CA ILE A 77 -2.35 -0.94 -3.34
C ILE A 77 -3.11 -0.40 -2.13
N LEU A 78 -4.25 -1.00 -1.80
CA LEU A 78 -5.01 -0.76 -0.58
C LEU A 78 -4.71 -1.87 0.43
N MET A 79 -4.26 -1.49 1.62
CA MET A 79 -3.75 -2.44 2.60
C MET A 79 -4.02 -2.00 4.05
N GLN A 80 -3.84 -2.94 4.97
CA GLN A 80 -3.94 -2.73 6.41
C GLN A 80 -2.98 -1.62 6.87
N LYS A 81 -3.47 -0.74 7.73
CA LYS A 81 -2.59 0.12 8.53
C LYS A 81 -2.02 -0.70 9.69
N LEU A 82 -0.71 -0.87 9.70
CA LEU A 82 -0.02 -1.48 10.85
C LEU A 82 0.12 -0.45 11.97
N GLU A 83 0.08 -0.94 13.21
CA GLU A 83 0.41 -0.14 14.38
C GLU A 83 1.93 -0.09 14.57
N GLY A 84 2.43 1.07 14.96
CA GLY A 84 3.86 1.28 15.20
C GLY A 84 4.26 2.74 15.08
N LEU A 85 5.50 3.01 15.49
CA LEU A 85 6.16 4.29 15.32
C LEU A 85 7.21 4.17 14.22
N ARG A 86 7.42 5.25 13.48
CA ARG A 86 8.52 5.29 12.51
C ARG A 86 9.83 5.24 13.28
N ALA A 87 10.82 4.52 12.76
CA ALA A 87 12.13 4.42 13.42
C ALA A 87 12.74 5.80 13.73
N GLY A 88 12.51 6.80 12.87
CA GLY A 88 12.94 8.17 13.12
C GLY A 88 12.33 8.80 14.37
N GLU A 89 11.06 8.51 14.68
CA GLU A 89 10.38 8.99 15.89
C GLU A 89 10.89 8.30 17.17
N ILE A 90 11.60 7.17 17.04
CA ILE A 90 12.19 6.44 18.16
C ILE A 90 13.65 6.84 18.35
N TRP A 91 14.38 7.04 17.25
CA TRP A 91 15.85 7.16 17.27
C TRP A 91 16.33 8.60 17.24
N PHE A 92 15.50 9.53 16.77
CA PHE A 92 15.81 10.95 16.73
C PHE A 92 14.77 11.70 17.56
N ASP A 93 15.23 12.46 18.55
CA ASP A 93 14.40 13.33 19.37
C ASP A 93 14.02 14.59 18.58
N GLU A 94 13.17 14.47 17.55
CA GLU A 94 12.53 15.61 16.87
C GLU A 94 11.14 15.91 17.44
#